data_AF-A0A1L3MHD4-F1
#
_entry.id   AF-A0A1L3MHD4-F1
#
_cell.length_a   1.000
_cell.length_b   1.000
_cell.length_c   1.000
_cell.angle_alpha   90.00
_cell.angle_beta   90.00
_cell.angle_gamma   90.00
#
_symmetry.space_group_name_H-M   'P 1'
#
loop_
_entity.id
_entity.type
_entity.pdbx_description
1 polymer ?
#
loop_
_entity_poly.entity_id
_entity_poly.type
_entity_poly.pdbx_seq_one_letter_code
_entity_poly.pdbx_strand_id
1 'polypeptide(L)'
;MSTRRHRIVHRTVMRYDGDVVASHNELRMTPLSEPGQTTLEARIRVRPHSWSNVYTDHWGTQVMAVESQGAHDTLEIEAMSTVERAETVAEASGTGWDALANEQTRDLLSELITATPRTTTTEELTKIAQAARDEPTPRAAAQAISTQVHERMSYAKGVTEVSDTAEDAWSKGQGVCQDFAHITLAALRCIGIPSRYVSGYVASEPDLERGRSCPGESHAWIEIWDGAWMPYDPTNLAPVGLDHVVVGRGRDYDDVAPFRGMYAGPELSELDVEITFTRVS
;
A
#
# COMPACT_ATOMS: atom_id res chain seq x y z
N MET A 1 -6.68 -20.18 15.87
CA MET A 1 -6.28 -19.02 15.06
C MET A 1 -7.50 -18.14 14.92
N SER A 2 -7.39 -16.87 15.31
CA SER A 2 -8.50 -15.93 15.12
C SER A 2 -8.68 -15.66 13.62
N THR A 3 -9.93 -15.58 13.19
CA THR A 3 -10.30 -15.22 11.81
C THR A 3 -11.31 -14.09 11.85
N ARG A 4 -11.28 -13.23 10.83
CA ARG A 4 -12.23 -12.13 10.68
C ARG A 4 -12.59 -11.98 9.21
N ARG A 5 -13.88 -11.85 8.92
CA ARG A 5 -14.34 -11.63 7.55
C ARG A 5 -14.86 -10.23 7.39
N HIS A 6 -14.35 -9.53 6.38
CA HIS A 6 -14.70 -8.16 6.05
C HIS A 6 -15.36 -8.11 4.68
N ARG A 7 -16.46 -7.38 4.59
CA ARG A 7 -16.96 -6.85 3.32
C ARG A 7 -16.43 -5.44 3.19
N ILE A 8 -15.78 -5.16 2.06
CA ILE A 8 -15.18 -3.86 1.75
C ILE A 8 -15.89 -3.33 0.52
N VAL A 9 -16.27 -2.06 0.55
CA VAL A 9 -16.83 -1.35 -0.59
C VAL A 9 -16.03 -0.07 -0.78
N HIS A 10 -15.34 0.04 -1.91
CA HIS A 10 -14.61 1.23 -2.33
C HIS A 10 -15.38 1.87 -3.48
N ARG A 11 -15.80 3.11 -3.29
CA ARG A 11 -16.39 3.96 -4.33
C ARG A 11 -15.47 5.13 -4.64
N THR A 12 -15.18 5.32 -5.92
CA THR A 12 -14.53 6.52 -6.43
C THR A 12 -15.47 7.17 -7.43
N VAL A 13 -15.75 8.46 -7.27
CA VAL A 13 -16.50 9.26 -8.24
C VAL A 13 -15.64 10.43 -8.67
N MET A 14 -15.34 10.47 -9.96
CA MET A 14 -14.64 11.57 -10.61
C MET A 14 -15.62 12.37 -11.44
N ARG A 15 -15.70 13.68 -11.21
CA ARG A 15 -16.50 14.60 -12.03
C ARG A 15 -15.58 15.57 -12.75
N TYR A 16 -15.90 15.84 -14.02
CA TYR A 16 -15.15 16.70 -14.91
C TYR A 16 -15.96 17.95 -15.24
N ASP A 17 -15.30 19.07 -15.57
CA ASP A 17 -15.98 20.33 -15.93
C ASP A 17 -16.68 20.30 -17.31
N GLY A 18 -16.62 19.15 -17.99
CA GLY A 18 -17.36 18.85 -19.21
C GLY A 18 -17.00 17.48 -19.73
N ASP A 19 -17.39 17.20 -20.98
CA ASP A 19 -17.29 15.85 -21.53
C ASP A 19 -15.84 15.40 -21.75
N VAL A 20 -15.44 14.36 -21.02
CA VAL A 20 -14.32 13.50 -21.36
C VAL A 20 -14.75 12.60 -22.52
N VAL A 21 -13.96 12.62 -23.61
CA VAL A 21 -14.26 11.85 -24.83
C VAL A 21 -13.62 10.48 -24.82
N ALA A 22 -12.53 10.31 -24.07
CA ALA A 22 -11.84 9.04 -23.91
C ALA A 22 -11.10 8.99 -22.57
N SER A 23 -11.13 7.84 -21.89
CA SER A 23 -10.27 7.57 -20.75
C SER A 23 -9.76 6.13 -20.76
N HIS A 24 -8.51 5.96 -20.31
CA HIS A 24 -7.86 4.68 -20.11
C HIS A 24 -7.35 4.63 -18.67
N ASN A 25 -7.77 3.61 -17.93
CA ASN A 25 -7.49 3.49 -16.51
C ASN A 25 -7.09 2.06 -16.14
N GLU A 26 -6.16 1.93 -15.20
CA GLU A 26 -5.82 0.68 -14.52
C GLU A 26 -6.24 0.74 -13.06
N LEU A 27 -6.96 -0.28 -12.62
CA LEU A 27 -7.50 -0.40 -11.27
C LEU A 27 -6.87 -1.59 -10.55
N ARG A 28 -6.21 -1.31 -9.43
CA ARG A 28 -5.70 -2.31 -8.47
C ARG A 28 -6.57 -2.23 -7.22
N MET A 29 -7.75 -2.85 -7.30
CA MET A 29 -8.76 -2.79 -6.23
C MET A 29 -9.28 -4.16 -5.79
N THR A 30 -8.77 -5.25 -6.38
CA THR A 30 -9.10 -6.63 -5.98
C THR A 30 -8.11 -7.12 -4.93
N PRO A 31 -8.54 -7.45 -3.70
CA PRO A 31 -7.64 -7.99 -2.68
C PRO A 31 -7.01 -9.34 -3.07
N LEU A 32 -5.76 -9.57 -2.68
CA LEU A 32 -5.04 -10.81 -2.97
C LEU A 32 -5.56 -12.01 -2.16
N SER A 33 -5.30 -13.22 -2.65
CA SER A 33 -5.46 -14.46 -1.88
C SER A 33 -4.09 -15.08 -1.63
N GLU A 34 -3.73 -15.24 -0.36
CA GLU A 34 -2.41 -15.65 0.12
C GLU A 34 -2.49 -16.23 1.55
N PRO A 35 -1.41 -16.81 2.11
CA PRO A 35 -1.40 -17.24 3.51
C PRO A 35 -1.83 -16.10 4.45
N GLY A 36 -2.87 -16.33 5.26
CA GLY A 36 -3.43 -15.33 6.17
C GLY A 36 -4.51 -14.40 5.57
N GLN A 37 -4.77 -14.47 4.25
CA GLN A 37 -5.83 -13.71 3.60
C GLN A 37 -6.48 -14.49 2.45
N THR A 38 -7.79 -14.69 2.50
CA THR A 38 -8.54 -15.32 1.40
C THR A 38 -9.59 -14.35 0.87
N THR A 39 -9.50 -13.97 -0.40
CA THR A 39 -10.55 -13.24 -1.09
C THR A 39 -11.63 -14.22 -1.55
N LEU A 40 -12.82 -14.12 -0.96
CA LEU A 40 -13.95 -15.01 -1.20
C LEU A 40 -14.82 -14.54 -2.37
N GLU A 41 -14.96 -13.23 -2.51
CA GLU A 41 -15.69 -12.58 -3.59
C GLU A 41 -15.00 -11.25 -3.90
N ALA A 42 -14.88 -10.89 -5.17
CA ALA A 42 -14.45 -9.56 -5.60
C ALA A 42 -15.14 -9.20 -6.92
N ARG A 43 -15.60 -7.95 -7.03
CA ARG A 43 -16.17 -7.40 -8.25
C ARG A 43 -15.82 -5.91 -8.35
N ILE A 44 -15.51 -5.46 -9.56
CA ILE A 44 -15.30 -4.06 -9.87
C ILE A 44 -16.31 -3.67 -10.95
N ARG A 45 -17.00 -2.55 -10.74
CA ARG A 45 -17.92 -1.95 -11.71
C ARG A 45 -17.41 -0.57 -12.04
N VAL A 46 -17.37 -0.25 -13.32
CA VAL A 46 -17.00 1.08 -13.81
C VAL A 46 -18.15 1.62 -14.65
N ARG A 47 -18.44 2.91 -14.54
CA ARG A 47 -19.48 3.60 -15.31
C ARG A 47 -19.03 5.01 -15.70
N PRO A 48 -19.15 5.42 -16.97
CA PRO A 48 -19.41 4.57 -18.12
C PRO A 48 -18.27 3.57 -18.34
N HIS A 49 -18.59 2.46 -18.99
CA HIS A 49 -17.62 1.41 -19.29
C HIS A 49 -17.88 0.90 -20.70
N SER A 50 -16.84 0.95 -21.53
CA SER A 50 -16.88 0.43 -22.89
C SER A 50 -16.20 -0.94 -22.98
N TRP A 51 -15.03 -1.07 -22.34
CA TRP A 51 -14.22 -2.27 -22.40
C TRP A 51 -13.35 -2.43 -21.15
N SER A 52 -13.06 -3.68 -20.77
CA SER A 52 -12.04 -3.99 -19.76
C SER A 52 -11.31 -5.27 -20.07
N ASN A 53 -10.08 -5.35 -19.58
CA ASN A 53 -9.32 -6.58 -19.47
C ASN A 53 -8.77 -6.72 -18.06
N VAL A 54 -8.73 -7.96 -17.57
CA VAL A 54 -8.15 -8.28 -16.27
C VAL A 54 -6.90 -9.10 -16.49
N TYR A 55 -5.80 -8.70 -15.86
CA TYR A 55 -4.54 -9.40 -15.92
C TYR A 55 -3.84 -9.36 -14.56
N THR A 56 -2.80 -10.18 -14.40
CA THR A 56 -1.92 -10.14 -13.23
C THR A 56 -0.61 -9.47 -13.64
N ASP A 57 -0.21 -8.41 -12.93
CA ASP A 57 1.03 -7.71 -13.21
C ASP A 57 2.27 -8.48 -12.71
N HIS A 58 3.45 -7.92 -12.97
CA HIS A 58 4.73 -8.51 -12.56
C HIS A 58 4.80 -8.82 -11.07
N TRP A 59 4.12 -8.03 -10.24
CA TRP A 59 4.14 -8.15 -8.78
C TRP A 59 3.09 -9.11 -8.24
N GLY A 60 2.30 -9.73 -9.11
CA GLY A 60 1.21 -10.63 -8.72
C GLY A 60 -0.08 -9.89 -8.36
N THR A 61 -0.17 -8.58 -8.61
CA THR A 61 -1.39 -7.80 -8.34
C THR A 61 -2.39 -7.98 -9.48
N GLN A 62 -3.67 -8.18 -9.16
CA GLN A 62 -4.71 -8.20 -10.17
C GLN A 62 -5.05 -6.77 -10.62
N VAL A 63 -4.91 -6.52 -11.91
CA VAL A 63 -5.16 -5.22 -12.55
C VAL A 63 -6.36 -5.36 -13.46
N MET A 64 -7.34 -4.47 -13.30
CA MET A 64 -8.41 -4.27 -14.27
C MET A 64 -8.07 -3.04 -15.11
N ALA A 65 -7.64 -3.25 -16.35
CA ALA A 65 -7.53 -2.19 -17.35
C ALA A 65 -8.93 -1.90 -17.90
N VAL A 66 -9.30 -0.63 -17.98
CA VAL A 66 -10.63 -0.16 -18.37
C VAL A 66 -10.50 0.98 -19.36
N GLU A 67 -11.34 0.93 -20.39
CA GLU A 67 -11.47 2.01 -21.36
C GLU A 67 -12.92 2.52 -21.38
N SER A 68 -13.05 3.84 -21.47
CA SER A 68 -14.31 4.51 -21.75
C SER A 68 -14.14 5.39 -22.99
N GLN A 69 -14.93 5.13 -24.04
CA GLN A 69 -14.92 5.89 -25.29
C GLN A 69 -16.19 6.73 -25.50
N GLY A 70 -17.15 6.64 -24.58
CA GLY A 70 -18.35 7.48 -24.62
C GLY A 70 -18.10 8.82 -23.97
N ALA A 71 -18.65 9.91 -24.52
CA ALA A 71 -18.66 11.21 -23.86
C ALA A 71 -19.31 11.10 -22.47
N HIS A 72 -18.62 11.57 -21.43
CA HIS A 72 -19.13 11.59 -20.06
C HIS A 72 -18.50 12.71 -19.25
N ASP A 73 -19.27 13.25 -18.32
CA ASP A 73 -18.81 14.20 -17.31
C ASP A 73 -18.46 13.53 -15.97
N THR A 74 -18.76 12.22 -15.83
CA THR A 74 -18.62 11.48 -14.58
C THR A 74 -18.09 10.07 -14.82
N LEU A 75 -17.05 9.68 -14.08
CA LEU A 75 -16.55 8.30 -14.00
C LEU A 75 -16.74 7.76 -12.57
N GLU A 76 -17.60 6.75 -12.44
CA GLU A 76 -17.87 6.04 -11.19
C GLU A 76 -17.20 4.67 -11.19
N ILE A 77 -16.49 4.37 -10.10
CA ILE A 77 -15.86 3.07 -9.86
C ILE A 77 -16.39 2.54 -8.54
N GLU A 78 -16.95 1.34 -8.55
CA GLU A 78 -17.39 0.61 -7.36
C GLU A 78 -16.68 -0.75 -7.31
N ALA A 79 -15.72 -0.88 -6.40
CA ALA A 79 -15.08 -2.15 -6.07
C ALA A 79 -15.70 -2.71 -4.79
N MET A 80 -16.08 -3.99 -4.82
CA MET A 80 -16.66 -4.68 -3.67
C MET A 80 -15.97 -6.01 -3.49
N SER A 81 -15.53 -6.30 -2.27
CA SER A 81 -14.88 -7.56 -1.94
C SER A 81 -15.34 -8.11 -0.60
N THR A 82 -15.37 -9.44 -0.49
CA THR A 82 -15.48 -10.14 0.80
C THR A 82 -14.19 -10.89 1.03
N VAL A 83 -13.47 -10.55 2.11
CA VAL A 83 -12.14 -11.07 2.42
C VAL A 83 -12.14 -11.67 3.81
N GLU A 84 -11.56 -12.86 3.96
CA GLU A 84 -11.29 -13.48 5.24
C GLU A 84 -9.82 -13.32 5.61
N ARG A 85 -9.54 -12.66 6.73
CA ARG A 85 -8.21 -12.54 7.33
C ARG A 85 -8.07 -13.55 8.44
N ALA A 86 -6.93 -14.21 8.50
CA ALA A 86 -6.57 -15.13 9.56
C ALA A 86 -5.25 -14.70 10.18
N GLU A 87 -5.11 -14.86 11.50
CA GLU A 87 -3.82 -14.71 12.15
C GLU A 87 -2.85 -15.71 11.55
N THR A 88 -1.78 -15.20 10.96
CA THR A 88 -0.63 -15.99 10.55
C THR A 88 0.35 -16.02 11.70
N VAL A 89 0.63 -17.22 12.21
CA VAL A 89 1.76 -17.40 13.12
C VAL A 89 3.00 -17.36 12.24
N ALA A 90 3.70 -16.22 12.20
CA ALA A 90 5.00 -16.17 11.56
C ALA A 90 5.96 -17.04 12.39
N GLU A 91 6.16 -18.29 11.97
CA GLU A 91 7.14 -19.23 12.55
C GLU A 91 8.61 -18.85 12.22
N ALA A 92 8.87 -17.60 11.81
CA ALA A 92 10.22 -17.15 11.55
C ALA A 92 10.86 -16.66 12.86
N SER A 93 11.83 -17.42 13.35
CA SER A 93 12.80 -17.01 14.38
C SER A 93 13.56 -15.72 14.03
N GLY A 94 13.36 -15.18 12.83
CA GLY A 94 14.08 -14.06 12.26
C GLY A 94 15.47 -14.50 11.80
N THR A 95 15.93 -13.93 10.70
CA THR A 95 17.32 -14.10 10.24
C THR A 95 18.20 -12.99 10.79
N GLY A 96 19.44 -13.32 11.15
CA GLY A 96 20.44 -12.31 11.52
C GLY A 96 20.97 -11.53 10.32
N TRP A 97 21.79 -10.50 10.59
CA TRP A 97 22.42 -9.66 9.57
C TRP A 97 23.24 -10.44 8.54
N ASP A 98 23.96 -11.47 8.97
CA ASP A 98 24.79 -12.31 8.08
C ASP A 98 23.98 -13.02 6.99
N ALA A 99 22.76 -13.45 7.30
CA ALA A 99 21.88 -14.12 6.36
C ALA A 99 21.31 -13.15 5.30
N LEU A 100 21.07 -11.89 5.66
CA LEU A 100 20.70 -10.84 4.70
C LEU A 100 21.90 -10.37 3.87
N ALA A 101 23.11 -10.44 4.42
CA ALA A 101 24.34 -10.10 3.71
C ALA A 101 24.77 -11.19 2.72
N ASN A 102 24.22 -12.40 2.81
CA ASN A 102 24.51 -13.50 1.90
C ASN A 102 24.22 -13.14 0.44
N GLU A 103 25.16 -13.44 -0.46
CA GLU A 103 25.09 -13.08 -1.88
C GLU A 103 23.84 -13.64 -2.58
N GLN A 104 23.44 -14.88 -2.29
CA GLN A 104 22.25 -15.49 -2.88
C GLN A 104 20.98 -14.78 -2.42
N THR A 105 20.88 -14.44 -1.13
CA THR A 105 19.75 -13.67 -0.60
C THR A 105 19.69 -12.29 -1.26
N ARG A 106 20.84 -11.62 -1.42
CA ARG A 106 20.92 -10.29 -2.04
C ARG A 106 20.58 -10.30 -3.51
N ASP A 107 21.02 -11.31 -4.25
CA ASP A 107 20.71 -11.49 -5.67
C ASP A 107 19.20 -11.70 -5.87
N LEU A 108 18.63 -12.65 -5.13
CA LEU A 108 17.20 -12.99 -5.16
C LEU A 108 16.29 -11.79 -4.83
N LEU A 109 16.72 -10.94 -3.88
CA LEU A 109 15.93 -9.82 -3.38
C LEU A 109 16.45 -8.46 -3.89
N SER A 110 17.27 -8.46 -4.93
CA SER A 110 17.98 -7.27 -5.42
C SER A 110 17.03 -6.12 -5.78
N GLU A 111 15.90 -6.42 -6.41
CA GLU A 111 14.87 -5.43 -6.76
C GLU A 111 14.20 -4.78 -5.54
N LEU A 112 14.21 -5.46 -4.38
CA LEU A 112 13.59 -5.00 -3.13
C LEU A 112 14.60 -4.38 -2.16
N ILE A 113 15.90 -4.45 -2.49
CA ILE A 113 16.99 -3.74 -1.80
C ILE A 113 17.36 -2.44 -2.55
N THR A 114 17.19 -2.42 -3.87
CA THR A 114 17.59 -1.28 -4.70
C THR A 114 16.65 -0.09 -4.49
N ALA A 115 17.23 1.09 -4.32
CA ALA A 115 16.45 2.33 -4.22
C ALA A 115 15.74 2.65 -5.55
N THR A 116 14.51 3.13 -5.45
CA THR A 116 13.74 3.65 -6.58
C THR A 116 13.76 5.19 -6.55
N PRO A 117 13.27 5.88 -7.59
CA PRO A 117 13.12 7.34 -7.57
C PRO A 117 12.29 7.87 -6.40
N ARG A 118 11.39 7.05 -5.82
CA ARG A 118 10.57 7.42 -4.66
C ARG A 118 11.20 7.12 -3.32
N THR A 119 12.20 6.24 -3.27
CA THR A 119 12.83 5.78 -2.01
C THR A 119 14.28 6.23 -1.93
N THR A 120 14.59 7.46 -2.36
CA THR A 120 15.89 8.10 -2.15
C THR A 120 16.05 8.55 -0.71
N THR A 121 17.29 8.66 -0.23
CA THR A 121 17.59 9.03 1.17
C THR A 121 18.30 10.37 1.25
N THR A 122 18.03 11.12 2.33
CA THR A 122 18.86 12.25 2.75
C THR A 122 20.08 11.77 3.54
N GLU A 123 21.07 12.64 3.74
CA GLU A 123 22.20 12.34 4.63
C GLU A 123 21.76 12.02 6.06
N GLU A 124 20.74 12.73 6.55
CA GLU A 124 20.22 12.54 7.91
C GLU A 124 19.50 11.20 8.05
N LEU A 125 18.61 10.86 7.10
CA LEU A 125 17.91 9.57 7.08
C LEU A 125 18.91 8.41 6.94
N THR A 126 19.98 8.61 6.16
CA THR A 126 21.06 7.64 6.02
C THR A 126 21.79 7.42 7.35
N LYS A 127 22.07 8.47 8.13
CA LYS A 127 22.69 8.34 9.47
C LYS A 127 21.79 7.59 10.45
N ILE A 128 20.49 7.89 10.44
CA ILE A 128 19.50 7.19 11.26
C ILE A 128 19.47 5.70 10.91
N ALA A 129 19.41 5.39 9.61
CA ALA A 129 19.41 4.02 9.14
C ALA A 129 20.70 3.30 9.55
N GLN A 130 21.86 3.92 9.35
CA GLN A 130 23.16 3.36 9.74
C GLN A 130 23.25 3.06 11.24
N ALA A 131 22.75 3.95 12.11
CA ALA A 131 22.72 3.72 13.55
C ALA A 131 21.84 2.51 13.92
N ALA A 132 20.76 2.27 13.19
CA ALA A 132 19.90 1.10 13.41
C ALA A 132 20.59 -0.24 13.10
N ARG A 133 21.77 -0.26 12.46
CA ARG A 133 22.57 -1.49 12.30
C ARG A 133 23.12 -2.04 13.61
N ASP A 134 23.19 -1.21 14.66
CA ASP A 134 23.62 -1.64 16.00
C ASP A 134 22.54 -2.47 16.71
N GLU A 135 21.31 -2.50 16.20
CA GLU A 135 20.25 -3.37 16.69
C GLU A 135 20.60 -4.86 16.46
N PRO A 136 20.21 -5.76 17.38
CA PRO A 136 20.66 -7.16 17.37
C PRO A 136 20.16 -7.95 16.15
N THR A 137 19.10 -7.50 15.50
CA THR A 137 18.51 -8.15 14.32
C THR A 137 18.02 -7.13 13.30
N PRO A 138 17.94 -7.49 12.00
CA PRO A 138 17.27 -6.68 10.98
C PRO A 138 15.83 -6.31 11.34
N ARG A 139 15.11 -7.21 12.02
CA ARG A 139 13.75 -6.98 12.51
C ARG A 139 13.71 -5.85 13.54
N ALA A 140 14.62 -5.87 14.51
CA ALA A 140 14.74 -4.82 15.51
C ALA A 140 15.15 -3.48 14.89
N ALA A 141 16.08 -3.49 13.91
CA ALA A 141 16.46 -2.31 13.15
C ALA A 141 15.26 -1.70 12.40
N ALA A 142 14.44 -2.53 11.77
CA ALA A 142 13.27 -2.05 11.05
C ALA A 142 12.20 -1.46 11.97
N GLN A 143 12.01 -2.04 13.16
CA GLN A 143 11.14 -1.47 14.19
C GLN A 143 11.67 -0.11 14.66
N ALA A 144 12.98 -0.03 14.98
CA ALA A 144 13.61 1.21 15.41
C ALA A 144 13.51 2.33 14.36
N ILE A 145 13.72 2.00 13.08
CA ILE A 145 13.55 2.95 11.97
C ILE A 145 12.08 3.38 11.84
N SER A 146 11.13 2.43 11.85
CA SER A 146 9.70 2.74 11.74
C SER A 146 9.25 3.68 12.86
N THR A 147 9.69 3.44 14.09
CA THR A 147 9.42 4.32 15.24
C THR A 147 10.01 5.71 15.05
N GLN A 148 11.27 5.83 14.64
CA GLN A 148 11.89 7.15 14.43
C GLN A 148 11.22 7.93 13.29
N VAL A 149 10.81 7.26 12.23
CA VAL A 149 10.04 7.88 11.14
C VAL A 149 8.71 8.40 11.67
N HIS A 150 7.99 7.57 12.43
CA HIS A 150 6.73 7.95 13.04
C HIS A 150 6.84 9.15 13.98
N GLU A 151 7.87 9.17 14.84
CA GLU A 151 8.07 10.24 15.83
C GLU A 151 8.44 11.59 15.18
N ARG A 152 9.16 11.56 14.05
CA ARG A 152 9.56 12.78 13.35
C ARG A 152 8.45 13.32 12.44
N MET A 153 7.69 12.43 11.81
CA MET A 153 6.73 12.81 10.78
C MET A 153 5.35 13.11 11.38
N SER A 154 4.75 14.22 10.97
CA SER A 154 3.35 14.53 11.29
C SER A 154 2.42 14.09 10.17
N TYR A 155 1.35 13.36 10.51
CA TYR A 155 0.35 12.98 9.51
C TYR A 155 -0.48 14.19 9.06
N ALA A 156 -0.48 14.51 7.77
CA ALA A 156 -1.21 15.65 7.21
C ALA A 156 -1.70 15.38 5.78
N LYS A 157 -3.02 15.36 5.57
CA LYS A 157 -3.65 15.25 4.23
C LYS A 157 -3.53 16.58 3.47
N GLY A 158 -3.28 16.53 2.16
CA GLY A 158 -3.25 17.69 1.26
C GLY A 158 -1.98 18.55 1.34
N VAL A 159 -0.92 18.02 1.97
CA VAL A 159 0.35 18.72 2.19
C VAL A 159 1.46 18.19 1.29
N THR A 160 1.36 16.92 0.90
CA THR A 160 2.27 16.26 -0.03
C THR A 160 1.55 15.99 -1.34
N GLU A 161 2.29 16.17 -2.44
CA GLU A 161 1.82 15.81 -3.77
C GLU A 161 2.04 14.31 -3.99
N VAL A 162 1.23 13.66 -4.83
CA VAL A 162 1.40 12.22 -5.13
C VAL A 162 2.78 11.93 -5.72
N SER A 163 3.46 12.92 -6.30
CA SER A 163 4.82 12.83 -6.84
C SER A 163 5.95 13.06 -5.85
N ASP A 164 5.68 13.44 -4.59
CA ASP A 164 6.73 13.70 -3.60
C ASP A 164 7.58 12.44 -3.36
N THR A 165 8.89 12.64 -3.24
CA THR A 165 9.84 11.57 -2.89
C THR A 165 9.97 11.42 -1.38
N ALA A 166 10.54 10.30 -0.92
CA ALA A 166 10.90 10.10 0.48
C ALA A 166 11.76 11.25 1.04
N GLU A 167 12.69 11.78 0.25
CA GLU A 167 13.54 12.91 0.63
C GLU A 167 12.74 14.21 0.83
N ASP A 168 11.80 14.49 -0.07
CA ASP A 168 10.94 15.67 0.02
C ASP A 168 10.07 15.62 1.29
N ALA A 169 9.39 14.50 1.50
CA ALA A 169 8.53 14.31 2.66
C ALA A 169 9.32 14.36 3.99
N TRP A 170 10.49 13.71 4.04
CA TRP A 170 11.37 13.74 5.22
C TRP A 170 11.84 15.15 5.57
N SER A 171 12.14 15.96 4.55
CA SER A 171 12.56 17.35 4.72
C SER A 171 11.41 18.24 5.18
N LYS A 172 10.17 17.98 4.71
CA LYS A 172 8.96 18.68 5.16
C LYS A 172 8.54 18.27 6.58
N GLY A 173 8.86 17.05 7.01
CA GLY A 173 8.48 16.50 8.32
C GLY A 173 6.99 16.20 8.45
N GLN A 174 6.26 16.12 7.33
CA GLN A 174 4.82 15.90 7.29
C GLN A 174 4.42 15.19 5.99
N GLY A 175 3.39 14.35 6.05
CA GLY A 175 2.91 13.59 4.90
C GLY A 175 1.76 12.63 5.23
N VAL A 176 1.40 11.78 4.27
CA VAL A 176 0.38 10.73 4.40
C VAL A 176 1.02 9.34 4.49
N CYS A 177 0.23 8.28 4.64
CA CYS A 177 0.74 6.92 4.81
C CYS A 177 1.70 6.45 3.71
N GLN A 178 1.51 6.93 2.47
CA GLN A 178 2.43 6.72 1.36
C GLN A 178 3.85 7.23 1.68
N ASP A 179 3.94 8.45 2.23
CA ASP A 179 5.22 9.10 2.54
C ASP A 179 5.95 8.37 3.67
N PHE A 180 5.22 7.99 4.73
CA PHE A 180 5.78 7.19 5.83
C PHE A 180 6.33 5.85 5.31
N ALA A 181 5.60 5.18 4.42
CA ALA A 181 6.06 3.95 3.79
C ALA A 181 7.30 4.18 2.91
N HIS A 182 7.33 5.19 2.05
CA HIS A 182 8.49 5.48 1.18
C HIS A 182 9.74 5.86 1.97
N ILE A 183 9.63 6.71 2.99
CA ILE A 183 10.73 7.08 3.88
C ILE A 183 11.31 5.84 4.57
N THR A 184 10.42 5.00 5.12
CA THR A 184 10.84 3.79 5.82
C THR A 184 11.53 2.80 4.86
N LEU A 185 10.98 2.61 3.65
CA LEU A 185 11.61 1.78 2.61
C LEU A 185 13.00 2.32 2.23
N ALA A 186 13.14 3.63 2.06
CA ALA A 186 14.41 4.28 1.71
C ALA A 186 15.48 4.00 2.79
N ALA A 187 15.13 4.19 4.05
CA ALA A 187 16.02 3.93 5.19
C ALA A 187 16.44 2.45 5.27
N LEU A 188 15.48 1.53 5.17
CA LEU A 188 15.74 0.08 5.23
C LEU A 188 16.65 -0.40 4.10
N ARG A 189 16.36 0.03 2.87
CA ARG A 189 17.12 -0.32 1.67
C ARG A 189 18.57 0.18 1.74
N CYS A 190 18.77 1.39 2.28
CA CYS A 190 20.10 1.97 2.49
C CYS A 190 21.00 1.07 3.37
N ILE A 191 20.42 0.38 4.36
CA ILE A 191 21.16 -0.55 5.20
C ILE A 191 21.16 -1.99 4.73
N GLY A 192 20.51 -2.29 3.61
CA GLY A 192 20.50 -3.60 2.96
C GLY A 192 19.40 -4.54 3.45
N ILE A 193 18.38 -4.03 4.14
CA ILE A 193 17.18 -4.80 4.50
C ILE A 193 16.24 -4.82 3.29
N PRO A 194 15.97 -6.00 2.69
CA PRO A 194 15.01 -6.11 1.61
C PRO A 194 13.61 -5.74 2.12
N SER A 195 12.93 -4.87 1.39
CA SER A 195 11.63 -4.37 1.80
C SER A 195 10.75 -4.00 0.62
N ARG A 196 9.44 -4.14 0.78
CA ARG A 196 8.45 -3.87 -0.26
C ARG A 196 7.30 -3.02 0.25
N TYR A 197 6.76 -2.20 -0.63
CA TYR A 197 5.58 -1.39 -0.42
C TYR A 197 4.34 -2.28 -0.49
N VAL A 198 3.38 -2.05 0.38
CA VAL A 198 2.08 -2.72 0.37
C VAL A 198 0.98 -1.69 0.21
N SER A 199 0.13 -1.88 -0.80
CA SER A 199 -1.09 -1.12 -0.98
C SER A 199 -2.28 -1.97 -0.56
N GLY A 200 -3.20 -1.38 0.19
CA GLY A 200 -4.38 -2.09 0.67
C GLY A 200 -5.41 -1.20 1.32
N TYR A 201 -6.21 -1.82 2.18
CA TYR A 201 -7.25 -1.17 2.94
C TYR A 201 -7.07 -1.41 4.43
N VAL A 202 -7.45 -0.42 5.24
CA VAL A 202 -7.52 -0.54 6.70
C VAL A 202 -8.87 -0.06 7.20
N ALA A 203 -9.44 -0.75 8.20
CA ALA A 203 -10.63 -0.27 8.91
C ALA A 203 -10.24 0.87 9.87
N SER A 204 -11.04 1.94 9.96
CA SER A 204 -10.77 3.05 10.87
C SER A 204 -11.01 2.70 12.34
N GLU A 205 -11.89 1.74 12.60
CA GLU A 205 -12.20 1.24 13.94
C GLU A 205 -11.57 -0.15 14.11
N PRO A 206 -10.57 -0.31 15.01
CA PRO A 206 -10.06 -1.64 15.34
C PRO A 206 -11.16 -2.45 16.06
N ASP A 207 -11.11 -3.78 15.90
CA ASP A 207 -12.00 -4.71 16.59
C ASP A 207 -13.51 -4.46 16.36
N LEU A 208 -13.85 -3.96 15.16
CA LEU A 208 -15.22 -3.75 14.71
C LEU A 208 -16.13 -4.93 15.08
N GLU A 209 -17.28 -4.66 15.68
CA GLU A 209 -18.22 -5.72 16.06
C GLU A 209 -18.83 -6.40 14.83
N ARG A 210 -19.17 -7.68 14.96
CA ARG A 210 -19.82 -8.42 13.88
C ARG A 210 -21.16 -7.76 13.51
N GLY A 211 -21.35 -7.50 12.21
CA GLY A 211 -22.52 -6.85 11.64
C GLY A 211 -22.46 -5.33 11.64
N ARG A 212 -21.46 -4.72 12.27
CA ARG A 212 -21.25 -3.27 12.20
C ARG A 212 -20.42 -2.87 10.99
N SER A 213 -20.62 -1.63 10.55
CA SER A 213 -19.82 -0.96 9.54
C SER A 213 -19.09 0.23 10.14
N CYS A 214 -17.90 0.51 9.61
CA CYS A 214 -17.14 1.73 9.87
C CYS A 214 -16.52 2.24 8.55
N PRO A 215 -16.08 3.51 8.51
CA PRO A 215 -15.21 3.97 7.44
C PRO A 215 -13.96 3.11 7.32
N GLY A 216 -13.49 2.91 6.09
CA GLY A 216 -12.16 2.40 5.81
C GLY A 216 -11.35 3.47 5.10
N GLU A 217 -10.05 3.21 4.98
CA GLU A 217 -9.16 4.05 4.18
C GLU A 217 -8.31 3.16 3.26
N SER A 218 -7.99 3.67 2.07
CA SER A 218 -6.85 3.16 1.32
C SER A 218 -5.61 3.47 2.13
N HIS A 219 -4.79 2.46 2.37
CA HIS A 219 -3.65 2.56 3.25
C HIS A 219 -2.40 1.96 2.62
N ALA A 220 -1.27 2.43 3.13
CA ALA A 220 0.04 2.02 2.70
C ALA A 220 0.89 1.66 3.91
N TRP A 221 1.57 0.53 3.82
CA TRP A 221 2.52 0.07 4.82
C TRP A 221 3.65 -0.68 4.12
N ILE A 222 4.55 -1.27 4.91
CA ILE A 222 5.72 -1.96 4.37
C ILE A 222 5.76 -3.41 4.84
N GLU A 223 6.46 -4.24 4.08
CA GLU A 223 6.90 -5.55 4.55
C GLU A 223 8.42 -5.63 4.41
N ILE A 224 9.08 -6.17 5.43
CA ILE A 224 10.52 -6.45 5.42
C ILE A 224 10.77 -7.94 5.28
N TRP A 225 11.90 -8.31 4.71
CA TRP A 225 12.35 -9.70 4.69
C TRP A 225 13.34 -9.98 5.81
N ASP A 226 13.03 -10.98 6.64
CA ASP A 226 13.95 -11.51 7.66
C ASP A 226 13.91 -13.05 7.73
N GLY A 227 13.81 -13.68 6.55
CA GLY A 227 13.52 -15.11 6.38
C GLY A 227 12.04 -15.39 6.13
N ALA A 228 11.17 -14.44 6.46
CA ALA A 228 9.81 -14.33 5.98
C ALA A 228 9.46 -12.86 5.73
N TRP A 229 8.35 -12.61 5.05
CA TRP A 229 7.80 -11.26 4.89
C TRP A 229 7.06 -10.85 6.16
N MET A 230 7.57 -9.83 6.84
CA MET A 230 7.02 -9.30 8.08
C MET A 230 6.44 -7.90 7.86
N PRO A 231 5.14 -7.69 8.14
CA PRO A 231 4.50 -6.41 7.87
C PRO A 231 4.72 -5.41 9.02
N TYR A 232 4.92 -4.15 8.66
CA TYR A 232 5.05 -3.01 9.58
C TYR A 232 4.30 -1.80 9.04
N ASP A 233 3.53 -1.15 9.90
CA ASP A 233 2.85 0.10 9.59
C ASP A 233 3.57 1.27 10.30
N PRO A 234 4.47 1.99 9.61
CA PRO A 234 5.16 3.14 10.19
C PRO A 234 4.22 4.33 10.46
N THR A 235 3.03 4.36 9.86
CA THR A 235 2.07 5.45 10.05
C THR A 235 1.36 5.32 11.40
N ASN A 236 0.92 4.11 11.76
CA ASN A 236 0.13 3.90 12.97
C ASN A 236 0.92 3.27 14.13
N LEU A 237 2.13 2.73 13.86
CA LEU A 237 2.90 1.88 14.79
C LEU A 237 2.08 0.74 15.42
N ALA A 238 1.00 0.35 14.77
CA ALA A 238 0.14 -0.75 15.17
C ALA A 238 0.54 -2.03 14.44
N PRO A 239 0.38 -3.21 15.05
CA PRO A 239 0.54 -4.46 14.33
C PRO A 239 -0.39 -4.52 13.11
N VAL A 240 0.16 -4.88 11.95
CA VAL A 240 -0.64 -5.16 10.75
C VAL A 240 -1.45 -6.44 11.00
N GLY A 241 -2.70 -6.24 11.40
CA GLY A 241 -3.55 -7.30 11.94
C GLY A 241 -4.67 -7.74 11.01
N LEU A 242 -5.76 -8.23 11.62
CA LEU A 242 -6.95 -8.72 10.93
C LEU A 242 -7.75 -7.63 10.22
N ASP A 243 -7.50 -6.36 10.55
CA ASP A 243 -8.19 -5.20 9.95
C ASP A 243 -7.43 -4.59 8.76
N HIS A 244 -6.29 -5.18 8.39
CA HIS A 244 -5.52 -4.80 7.21
C HIS A 244 -5.78 -5.81 6.09
N VAL A 245 -6.13 -5.30 4.90
CA VAL A 245 -6.42 -6.12 3.72
C VAL A 245 -5.49 -5.74 2.58
N VAL A 246 -4.68 -6.69 2.15
CA VAL A 246 -3.67 -6.50 1.11
C VAL A 246 -4.32 -6.53 -0.28
N VAL A 247 -3.98 -5.55 -1.11
CA VAL A 247 -4.41 -5.48 -2.51
C VAL A 247 -3.24 -5.71 -3.47
N GLY A 248 -2.08 -5.12 -3.20
CA GLY A 248 -0.91 -5.26 -4.06
C GLY A 248 0.38 -4.99 -3.31
N ARG A 249 1.49 -5.49 -3.87
CA ARG A 249 2.84 -5.24 -3.36
C ARG A 249 3.77 -4.83 -4.48
N GLY A 250 4.74 -3.98 -4.20
CA GLY A 250 5.72 -3.53 -5.20
C GLY A 250 6.94 -2.93 -4.54
N ARG A 251 7.83 -2.31 -5.32
CA ARG A 251 8.98 -1.61 -4.74
C ARG A 251 8.55 -0.29 -4.12
N ASP A 252 7.57 0.39 -4.69
CA ASP A 252 7.01 1.63 -4.19
C ASP A 252 5.55 1.83 -4.70
N TYR A 253 5.03 3.04 -4.58
CA TYR A 253 3.66 3.36 -5.01
C TYR A 253 3.45 3.21 -6.52
N ASP A 254 4.47 3.49 -7.36
CA ASP A 254 4.31 3.43 -8.81
C ASP A 254 4.11 2.00 -9.32
N ASP A 255 4.55 0.99 -8.58
CA ASP A 255 4.32 -0.40 -8.94
C ASP A 255 2.89 -0.86 -8.64
N VAL A 256 2.20 -0.24 -7.66
CA VAL A 256 0.91 -0.73 -7.12
C VAL A 256 -0.12 0.36 -6.79
N ALA A 257 -0.07 1.49 -7.50
CA ALA A 257 -1.05 2.56 -7.35
C ALA A 257 -2.49 2.01 -7.54
N PRO A 258 -3.43 2.26 -6.60
CA PRO A 258 -4.80 1.74 -6.67
C PRO A 258 -5.55 2.14 -7.94
N PHE A 259 -5.24 3.33 -8.45
CA PHE A 259 -5.78 3.90 -9.67
C PHE A 259 -4.63 4.55 -10.44
N ARG A 260 -4.49 4.21 -11.72
CA ARG A 260 -3.70 4.98 -12.69
C ARG A 260 -4.56 5.25 -13.89
N GLY A 261 -4.55 6.46 -14.40
CA GLY A 261 -5.40 6.78 -15.53
C GLY A 261 -4.95 8.00 -16.29
N MET A 262 -5.41 8.06 -17.53
CA MET A 262 -5.33 9.24 -18.37
C MET A 262 -6.68 9.44 -19.06
N TYR A 263 -7.05 10.68 -19.28
CA TYR A 263 -8.27 11.04 -19.97
C TYR A 263 -8.04 12.21 -20.91
N ALA A 264 -8.88 12.31 -21.94
CA ALA A 264 -8.91 13.41 -22.89
C ALA A 264 -10.21 14.19 -22.69
N GLY A 265 -10.11 15.39 -22.14
CA GLY A 265 -11.26 16.23 -21.83
C GLY A 265 -10.88 17.41 -20.93
N PRO A 266 -11.90 18.14 -20.42
CA PRO A 266 -11.73 19.19 -19.43
C PRO A 266 -11.14 18.68 -18.12
N GLU A 267 -10.65 19.59 -17.27
CA GLU A 267 -10.05 19.23 -15.98
C GLU A 267 -11.03 18.50 -15.05
N LEU A 268 -10.47 17.69 -14.16
CA LEU A 268 -11.17 17.05 -13.05
C LEU A 268 -11.56 18.14 -12.03
N SER A 269 -12.86 18.26 -11.75
CA SER A 269 -13.39 19.28 -10.84
C SER A 269 -13.66 18.72 -9.45
N GLU A 270 -14.02 17.44 -9.34
CA GLU A 270 -14.29 16.79 -8.07
C GLU A 270 -13.81 15.34 -8.06
N LEU A 271 -13.18 14.95 -6.95
CA LEU A 271 -12.81 13.57 -6.64
C LEU A 271 -13.40 13.21 -5.29
N ASP A 272 -14.35 12.27 -5.29
CA ASP A 272 -14.92 11.70 -4.08
C ASP A 272 -14.48 10.24 -3.93
N VAL A 273 -13.96 9.89 -2.76
CA VAL A 273 -13.49 8.55 -2.43
C VAL A 273 -14.08 8.13 -1.10
N GLU A 274 -14.91 7.10 -1.13
CA GLU A 274 -15.53 6.52 0.06
C GLU A 274 -15.16 5.04 0.16
N ILE A 275 -14.67 4.62 1.31
CA ILE A 275 -14.41 3.22 1.61
C ILE A 275 -15.20 2.84 2.86
N THR A 276 -15.94 1.75 2.78
CA THR A 276 -16.71 1.20 3.91
C THR A 276 -16.24 -0.21 4.22
N PHE A 277 -15.95 -0.47 5.49
CA PHE A 277 -15.75 -1.81 6.03
C PHE A 277 -17.01 -2.27 6.75
N THR A 278 -17.36 -3.53 6.58
CA THR A 278 -18.39 -4.21 7.37
C THR A 278 -17.83 -5.54 7.85
N ARG A 279 -17.78 -5.77 9.16
CA ARG A 279 -17.40 -7.09 9.68
C ARG A 279 -18.56 -8.06 9.53
N VAL A 280 -18.35 -9.15 8.80
CA VAL A 280 -19.38 -10.16 8.51
C VAL A 280 -19.34 -11.33 9.51
N SER A 281 -18.15 -11.70 9.97
CA SER A 281 -17.90 -12.69 11.03
C SER A 281 -16.67 -12.32 11.85
#